data_AF-A0A401PT55-F1
#
_entry.id   AF-A0A401PT55-F1
#
_cell.length_a   1.000
_cell.length_b   1.000
_cell.length_c   1.000
_cell.angle_alpha   90.00
_cell.angle_beta   90.00
_cell.angle_gamma   90.00
#
_symmetry.space_group_name_H-M   'P 1'
#
loop_
_entity.id
_entity.type
_entity.pdbx_description
1 polymer ?
#
loop_
_entity_poly.entity_id
_entity_poly.type
_entity_poly.pdbx_seq_one_letter_code
_entity_poly.pdbx_strand_id
1 'polypeptide(L)'
;MQQLLWDITLQPGISALTAAADMLLARLASPAVWSRLPLINLRFPQRLSGPAAPDLRTFIARNTEPVREHLTPEISLRLLTPRCPFWSEPAQLWPFSDPYWAIYWPGGQALSRYLLDNPTVTKSKKVLDLGSGCGASAIAAFMSGATCVLANDIDPGKQK
;
A
#
# COMPACT_ATOMS: atom_id res chain seq x y z
N MET A 1 -5.46 -16.45 11.59
CA MET A 1 -6.43 -15.73 10.75
C MET A 1 -6.48 -14.30 11.27
N GLN A 2 -5.67 -13.41 10.74
CA GLN A 2 -5.67 -11.98 11.11
C GLN A 2 -6.07 -11.19 9.86
N GLN A 3 -7.23 -10.53 9.92
CA GLN A 3 -7.70 -9.59 8.90
C GLN A 3 -7.01 -8.24 9.12
N LEU A 4 -6.37 -7.69 8.09
CA LEU A 4 -5.97 -6.29 8.04
C LEU A 4 -7.02 -5.54 7.21
N LEU A 5 -7.94 -4.85 7.89
CA LEU A 5 -8.93 -3.95 7.28
C LEU A 5 -8.31 -2.55 7.17
N TRP A 6 -8.22 -2.00 5.96
CA TRP A 6 -7.73 -0.63 5.71
C TRP A 6 -8.85 0.27 5.17
N ASP A 7 -9.32 1.24 5.96
CA ASP A 7 -10.28 2.25 5.50
C ASP A 7 -9.54 3.55 5.18
N ILE A 8 -9.47 3.92 3.90
CA ILE A 8 -8.88 5.19 3.46
C ILE A 8 -10.03 6.14 3.09
N THR A 9 -10.35 7.06 4.00
CA THR A 9 -11.19 8.22 3.71
C THR A 9 -10.34 9.49 3.76
N LEU A 10 -10.01 10.08 2.61
CA LEU A 10 -9.37 11.40 2.53
C LEU A 10 -10.42 12.46 2.14
N GLN A 11 -10.47 13.57 2.89
CA GLN A 11 -11.36 14.70 2.61
C GLN A 11 -10.87 15.53 1.39
N PRO A 12 -11.76 16.29 0.70
CA PRO A 12 -11.42 16.98 -0.55
C PRO A 12 -10.39 18.11 -0.33
N GLY A 13 -9.37 18.20 -1.19
CA GLY A 13 -8.48 19.36 -1.27
C GLY A 13 -7.00 19.13 -0.89
N ILE A 14 -6.58 17.90 -0.59
CA ILE A 14 -5.16 17.56 -0.35
C ILE A 14 -4.58 16.87 -1.59
N SER A 15 -3.51 17.42 -2.16
CA SER A 15 -2.82 16.81 -3.30
C SER A 15 -2.24 15.44 -2.94
N ALA A 16 -2.40 14.45 -3.82
CA ALA A 16 -1.97 13.06 -3.65
C ALA A 16 -0.46 12.86 -3.31
N LEU A 17 0.37 13.90 -3.45
CA LEU A 17 1.79 13.87 -3.12
C LEU A 17 2.11 13.79 -1.62
N THR A 18 1.22 14.23 -0.72
CA THR A 18 1.52 14.26 0.72
C THR A 18 1.16 12.94 1.42
N ALA A 19 0.08 12.27 0.99
CA ALA A 19 -0.41 11.06 1.64
C ALA A 19 0.56 9.86 1.52
N ALA A 20 1.23 9.68 0.38
CA ALA A 20 2.13 8.54 0.16
C ALA A 20 3.45 8.62 0.95
N ALA A 21 3.94 9.84 1.22
CA ALA A 21 5.13 10.08 2.05
C ALA A 21 4.80 9.98 3.56
N ASP A 22 3.64 10.52 3.96
CA ASP A 22 3.17 10.46 5.35
C ASP A 22 2.74 9.05 5.78
N MET A 23 2.22 8.21 4.89
CA MET A 23 1.84 6.82 5.20
C MET A 23 3.02 5.95 5.66
N LEU A 24 4.25 6.28 5.24
CA LEU A 24 5.47 5.61 5.66
C LEU A 24 6.02 6.25 6.95
N LEU A 25 6.03 7.58 7.07
CA LEU A 25 6.58 8.29 8.24
C LEU A 25 5.67 8.27 9.49
N ALA A 26 4.35 8.16 9.31
CA ALA A 26 3.35 8.07 10.38
C ALA A 26 3.52 6.85 11.30
N ARG A 27 4.27 5.83 10.87
CA ARG A 27 4.58 4.66 11.71
C ARG A 27 5.90 4.82 12.50
N LEU A 28 6.60 5.95 12.33
CA LEU A 28 7.94 6.21 12.89
C LEU A 28 8.06 7.49 13.76
N ALA A 29 7.06 8.39 13.76
CA ALA A 29 7.18 9.67 14.47
C ALA A 29 6.59 9.66 15.90
N SER A 30 7.36 10.21 16.84
CA SER A 30 7.02 10.44 18.26
C SER A 30 5.66 11.15 18.46
N PRO A 31 4.94 10.89 19.58
CA PRO A 31 3.63 11.46 19.92
C PRO A 31 3.50 12.99 19.78
N ALA A 32 4.61 13.75 19.83
CA ALA A 32 4.59 15.20 19.79
C ALA A 32 4.26 15.80 18.39
N VAL A 33 4.42 15.04 17.31
CA VAL A 33 4.12 15.53 15.94
C VAL A 33 2.61 15.56 15.65
N TRP A 34 1.83 14.79 16.42
CA TRP A 34 0.42 14.49 16.15
C TRP A 34 -0.56 15.57 16.61
N SER A 35 -0.13 16.52 17.45
CA SER A 35 -0.99 17.58 17.98
C SER A 35 -1.21 18.76 17.00
N ARG A 36 -0.54 18.75 15.85
CA ARG A 36 -0.57 19.85 14.86
C ARG A 36 -1.24 19.51 13.52
N LEU A 37 -1.68 18.27 13.32
CA LEU A 37 -2.37 17.85 12.09
C LEU A 37 -3.90 17.88 12.29
N PRO A 38 -4.68 18.47 11.36
CA PRO A 38 -6.13 18.53 11.48
C PRO A 38 -6.75 17.14 11.28
N LEU A 39 -7.09 16.51 12.41
CA LEU A 39 -8.09 15.46 12.65
C LEU A 39 -8.41 14.52 11.48
N ILE A 40 -7.46 13.64 11.15
CA ILE A 40 -7.74 12.37 10.47
C ILE A 40 -8.13 11.37 11.56
N ASN A 41 -9.35 10.85 11.53
CA ASN A 41 -9.84 9.90 12.53
C ASN A 41 -9.34 8.48 12.20
N LEU A 42 -8.04 8.26 12.38
CA LEU A 42 -7.37 6.97 12.18
C LEU A 42 -7.65 6.08 13.40
N ARG A 43 -8.55 5.09 13.26
CA ARG A 43 -8.72 4.04 14.28
C ARG A 43 -7.87 2.83 13.91
N PHE A 44 -6.71 2.72 14.57
CA PHE A 44 -5.87 1.52 14.50
C PHE A 44 -6.36 0.48 15.51
N PRO A 45 -6.54 -0.80 15.14
CA PRO A 45 -6.69 -1.85 16.13
C PRO A 45 -5.41 -1.96 16.97
N GLN A 46 -5.58 -2.17 18.28
CA GLN A 46 -4.49 -2.18 19.26
C GLN A 46 -3.43 -3.23 18.93
N ARG A 47 -2.18 -2.80 19.09
CA ARG A 47 -0.93 -3.54 18.89
C ARG A 47 -0.90 -4.81 19.76
N LEU A 48 -0.76 -5.99 19.15
CA LEU A 48 -0.21 -7.15 19.85
C LEU A 48 1.31 -7.10 19.73
N SER A 49 1.97 -6.84 20.86
CA SER A 49 3.41 -6.82 21.05
C SER A 49 3.99 -8.23 20.96
N GLY A 50 4.81 -8.47 19.93
CA GLY A 50 5.73 -9.62 19.80
C GLY A 50 7.20 -9.15 19.75
N PRO A 51 8.18 -10.07 19.86
CA PRO A 51 9.61 -9.72 19.89
C PRO A 51 9.98 -8.92 18.64
N ALA A 52 10.90 -7.96 18.79
CA ALA A 52 11.28 -7.02 17.75
C ALA A 52 11.87 -7.75 16.54
N ALA A 53 11.01 -8.02 15.55
CA ALA A 53 11.41 -8.46 14.23
C ALA A 53 12.51 -7.50 13.70
N PRO A 54 13.51 -8.00 12.93
CA PRO A 54 14.40 -7.10 12.19
C PRO A 54 13.56 -6.02 11.51
N ASP A 55 14.01 -4.76 11.56
CA ASP A 55 13.15 -3.63 11.17
C ASP A 55 12.59 -3.83 9.76
N LEU A 56 11.37 -4.33 9.71
CA LEU A 56 10.66 -4.76 8.51
C LEU A 56 10.59 -3.61 7.50
N ARG A 57 10.47 -2.39 8.02
CA ARG A 57 10.48 -1.18 7.22
C ARG A 57 11.82 -0.95 6.55
N THR A 58 12.91 -1.08 7.30
CA THR A 58 14.27 -0.97 6.73
C THR A 58 14.50 -2.06 5.68
N PHE A 59 14.05 -3.30 5.93
CA PHE A 59 14.13 -4.36 4.94
C PHE A 59 13.37 -4.00 3.66
N ILE A 60 12.08 -3.62 3.77
CA ILE A 60 11.26 -3.24 2.63
C ILE A 60 11.90 -2.06 1.89
N ALA A 61 12.29 -1.00 2.60
CA ALA A 61 12.86 0.20 1.99
C ALA A 61 14.20 -0.05 1.28
N ARG A 62 15.01 -1.00 1.75
CA ARG A 62 16.28 -1.39 1.10
C ARG A 62 16.09 -2.31 -0.09
N ASN A 63 15.04 -3.14 -0.06
CA ASN A 63 14.81 -4.21 -1.03
C ASN A 63 13.65 -3.91 -1.99
N THR A 64 13.13 -2.70 -1.99
CA THR A 64 12.13 -2.20 -2.95
C THR A 64 12.39 -0.74 -3.26
N GLU A 65 11.94 -0.28 -4.41
CA GLU A 65 12.13 1.10 -4.86
C GLU A 65 10.82 1.70 -5.38
N PRO A 66 10.65 3.03 -5.35
CA PRO A 66 9.55 3.68 -6.04
C PRO A 66 9.68 3.53 -7.56
N VAL A 67 8.63 3.05 -8.21
CA VAL A 67 8.55 2.78 -9.64
C VAL A 67 7.33 3.48 -10.23
N ARG A 68 7.48 3.94 -11.48
CA ARG A 68 6.40 4.38 -12.37
C ARG A 68 6.46 3.73 -13.77
N GLU A 69 7.46 2.88 -14.00
CA GLU A 69 7.74 2.17 -15.25
C GLU A 69 6.75 0.99 -15.44
N HIS A 70 5.45 1.28 -15.48
CA HIS A 70 4.34 0.35 -15.66
C HIS A 70 3.18 1.04 -16.39
N LEU A 71 2.08 0.33 -16.64
CA LEU A 71 0.94 0.86 -17.42
C LEU A 71 0.18 2.03 -16.78
N THR A 72 0.53 2.41 -15.54
CA THR A 72 -0.18 3.45 -14.75
C THR A 72 0.81 4.43 -14.09
N PRO A 73 1.59 5.20 -14.88
CA PRO A 73 2.63 6.09 -14.35
C PRO A 73 2.12 7.19 -13.41
N GLU A 74 0.81 7.43 -13.36
CA GLU A 74 0.14 8.32 -12.41
C GLU A 74 0.27 7.84 -10.96
N ILE A 75 0.47 6.54 -10.76
CA ILE A 75 0.60 5.90 -9.44
C ILE A 75 2.07 5.57 -9.23
N SER A 76 2.67 6.08 -8.16
CA SER A 76 4.00 5.64 -7.73
C SER A 76 3.85 4.45 -6.78
N LEU A 77 4.39 3.30 -7.16
CA LEU A 77 4.37 2.09 -6.33
C LEU A 77 5.77 1.76 -5.84
N ARG A 78 5.91 1.27 -4.61
CA ARG A 78 7.19 0.77 -4.12
C ARG A 78 7.25 -0.74 -4.37
N LEU A 79 8.05 -1.15 -5.36
CA LEU A 79 8.09 -2.51 -5.90
C LEU A 79 9.48 -3.12 -5.79
N LEU A 80 9.53 -4.45 -5.76
CA LEU A 80 10.75 -5.21 -6.00
C LEU A 80 11.02 -5.23 -7.51
N THR A 81 12.21 -4.79 -7.91
CA THR A 81 12.64 -4.75 -9.30
C THR A 81 14.00 -5.43 -9.46
N PRO A 82 14.45 -5.71 -10.70
CA PRO A 82 15.80 -6.20 -10.95
C PRO A 82 16.94 -5.34 -10.40
N ARG A 83 16.68 -4.06 -10.05
CA ARG A 83 17.65 -3.15 -9.46
C ARG A 83 17.78 -3.32 -7.94
N CYS A 84 16.82 -3.99 -7.31
CA CYS A 84 16.82 -4.20 -5.86
C CYS A 84 17.82 -5.31 -5.46
N PRO A 85 18.59 -5.14 -4.38
CA PRO A 85 19.57 -6.12 -3.92
C PRO A 85 19.01 -7.54 -3.76
N PHE A 86 17.75 -7.65 -3.30
CA PHE A 86 17.10 -8.91 -3.00
C PHE A 86 16.41 -9.59 -4.19
N TRP A 87 16.47 -9.01 -5.40
CA TRP A 87 15.77 -9.55 -6.57
C TRP A 87 16.22 -10.96 -6.95
N SER A 88 17.51 -11.23 -6.87
CA SER A 88 18.12 -12.49 -7.33
C SER A 88 18.28 -13.52 -6.22
N GLU A 89 17.82 -13.21 -5.00
CA GLU A 89 17.99 -14.09 -3.85
C GLU A 89 16.97 -15.24 -3.89
N PRO A 90 17.38 -16.49 -3.57
CA PRO A 90 16.48 -17.63 -3.49
C PRO A 90 15.31 -17.37 -2.54
N ALA A 91 14.09 -17.79 -2.93
CA ALA A 91 12.85 -17.65 -2.15
C ALA A 91 12.98 -18.15 -0.69
N GLN A 92 13.90 -19.07 -0.41
CA GLN A 92 14.18 -19.60 0.91
C GLN A 92 14.81 -18.57 1.86
N LEU A 93 15.54 -17.58 1.34
CA LEU A 93 16.17 -16.49 2.11
C LEU A 93 15.22 -15.33 2.36
N TRP A 94 14.00 -15.38 1.81
CA TRP A 94 13.00 -14.35 2.03
C TRP A 94 12.47 -14.41 3.46
N PRO A 95 12.35 -13.25 4.13
CA PRO A 95 11.68 -13.18 5.44
C PRO A 95 10.16 -13.38 5.33
N PHE A 96 9.63 -13.53 4.12
CA PHE A 96 8.23 -13.78 3.80
C PHE A 96 8.11 -15.02 2.92
N SER A 97 6.99 -15.74 3.00
CA SER A 97 6.74 -16.89 2.12
C SER A 97 6.56 -16.46 0.67
N ASP A 98 5.75 -15.42 0.43
CA ASP A 98 5.51 -14.83 -0.89
C ASP A 98 5.12 -13.35 -0.72
N PRO A 99 5.91 -12.39 -1.25
CA PRO A 99 5.70 -10.96 -1.09
C PRO A 99 4.71 -10.39 -2.13
N TYR A 100 3.45 -10.82 -2.16
CA TYR A 100 2.49 -10.39 -3.21
C TYR A 100 2.35 -8.86 -3.35
N TRP A 101 2.60 -8.13 -2.26
CA TRP A 101 2.63 -6.67 -2.21
C TRP A 101 3.82 -6.02 -2.95
N ALA A 102 4.90 -6.76 -3.18
CA ALA A 102 6.13 -6.23 -3.76
C ALA A 102 6.12 -6.24 -5.30
N ILE A 103 5.15 -6.91 -5.93
CA ILE A 103 5.07 -7.10 -7.37
C ILE A 103 3.78 -6.49 -7.90
N TYR A 104 3.89 -5.76 -9.02
CA TYR A 104 2.72 -5.25 -9.73
C TYR A 104 2.33 -6.19 -10.87
N TRP A 105 1.50 -7.18 -10.53
CA TRP A 105 1.09 -8.24 -11.44
C TRP A 105 0.34 -7.71 -12.67
N PRO A 106 0.49 -8.33 -13.86
CA PRO A 106 -0.11 -7.85 -15.12
C PRO A 106 -1.63 -7.60 -15.03
N GLY A 107 -2.36 -8.46 -14.33
CA GLY A 107 -3.81 -8.29 -14.12
C GLY A 107 -4.15 -7.02 -13.35
N GLY A 108 -3.39 -6.70 -12.29
CA GLY A 108 -3.54 -5.47 -11.53
C GLY A 108 -3.22 -4.23 -12.37
N GLN A 109 -2.21 -4.31 -13.25
CA GLN A 109 -1.85 -3.22 -14.17
C GLN A 109 -2.98 -2.90 -15.14
N ALA A 110 -3.54 -3.93 -15.77
CA ALA A 110 -4.66 -3.79 -16.70
C ALA A 110 -5.91 -3.22 -16.00
N LEU A 111 -6.25 -3.74 -14.82
CA LEU A 111 -7.41 -3.26 -14.06
C LEU A 111 -7.24 -1.80 -13.63
N SER A 112 -6.08 -1.45 -13.07
CA SER A 112 -5.80 -0.09 -12.62
C SER A 112 -5.84 0.91 -13.78
N ARG A 113 -5.26 0.56 -14.94
CA ARG A 113 -5.34 1.39 -16.15
C ARG A 113 -6.79 1.58 -16.59
N TYR A 114 -7.57 0.49 -16.63
CA TYR A 114 -8.98 0.54 -16.99
C TYR A 114 -9.77 1.47 -16.06
N LEU A 115 -9.55 1.41 -14.75
CA LEU A 115 -10.23 2.29 -13.79
C LEU A 115 -9.89 3.77 -14.03
N LEU A 116 -8.61 4.09 -14.23
CA LEU A 116 -8.16 5.46 -14.51
C LEU A 116 -8.74 6.00 -15.82
N ASP A 117 -8.87 5.16 -16.86
CA ASP A 117 -9.47 5.55 -18.14
C ASP A 117 -11.00 5.64 -18.09
N ASN A 118 -11.63 4.91 -17.16
CA ASN A 118 -13.09 4.80 -17.05
C ASN A 118 -13.56 5.21 -15.65
N PRO A 119 -13.39 6.49 -15.24
CA PRO A 119 -13.63 6.90 -13.87
C PRO A 119 -15.08 6.68 -13.41
N THR A 120 -16.04 6.66 -14.34
CA THR A 120 -17.46 6.37 -14.08
C THR A 120 -17.69 4.99 -13.44
N VAL A 121 -16.74 4.06 -13.57
CA VAL A 121 -16.80 2.73 -12.96
C VAL A 121 -16.82 2.83 -11.44
N THR A 122 -16.02 3.71 -10.84
CA THR A 122 -15.88 3.84 -9.38
C THR A 122 -16.34 5.18 -8.83
N LYS A 123 -16.52 6.20 -9.67
CA LYS A 123 -16.95 7.54 -9.25
C LYS A 123 -18.19 7.50 -8.36
N SER A 124 -18.07 8.15 -7.21
CA SER A 124 -19.10 8.26 -6.17
C SER A 124 -19.50 6.93 -5.51
N LYS A 125 -18.78 5.82 -5.75
CA LYS A 125 -19.08 4.50 -5.18
C LYS A 125 -18.13 4.13 -4.04
N LYS A 126 -18.57 3.20 -3.20
CA LYS A 126 -17.70 2.49 -2.24
C LYS A 126 -17.13 1.25 -2.92
N VAL A 127 -15.82 1.03 -2.82
CA VAL A 127 -15.11 -0.04 -3.53
C VAL A 127 -14.41 -0.95 -2.53
N LEU A 128 -14.49 -2.26 -2.75
CA LEU A 128 -13.68 -3.27 -2.09
C LEU A 128 -12.68 -3.82 -3.11
N ASP A 129 -11.39 -3.66 -2.85
CA ASP A 129 -10.30 -4.29 -3.60
C ASP A 129 -9.86 -5.56 -2.87
N LEU A 130 -10.30 -6.71 -3.36
CA LEU A 130 -10.05 -8.02 -2.75
C LEU A 130 -8.87 -8.69 -3.45
N GLY A 131 -7.84 -9.03 -2.67
CA GLY A 131 -6.54 -9.45 -3.22
C GLY A 131 -5.77 -8.23 -3.75
N SER A 132 -5.76 -7.14 -2.97
CA SER A 132 -5.23 -5.85 -3.41
C SER A 132 -3.74 -5.84 -3.78
N GLY A 133 -2.96 -6.82 -3.35
CA GLY A 133 -1.53 -6.97 -3.62
C GLY A 133 -0.75 -5.70 -3.27
N CYS A 134 -0.12 -5.09 -4.29
CA CYS A 134 0.61 -3.82 -4.17
C CYS A 134 -0.29 -2.58 -3.97
N GLY A 135 -1.62 -2.74 -3.99
CA GLY A 135 -2.62 -1.70 -3.72
C GLY A 135 -2.94 -0.79 -4.92
N ALA A 136 -2.40 -1.07 -6.10
CA ALA A 136 -2.55 -0.20 -7.27
C ALA A 136 -4.00 -0.01 -7.71
N SER A 137 -4.80 -1.08 -7.74
CA SER A 137 -6.21 -1.04 -8.14
C SER A 137 -7.04 -0.21 -7.16
N ALA A 138 -6.80 -0.37 -5.85
CA ALA A 138 -7.42 0.47 -4.82
C ALA A 138 -7.08 1.96 -5.00
N ILE A 139 -5.81 2.29 -5.27
CA ILE A 139 -5.38 3.67 -5.51
C ILE A 139 -6.05 4.22 -6.78
N ALA A 140 -6.06 3.44 -7.87
CA ALA A 140 -6.72 3.82 -9.12
C ALA A 140 -8.22 4.07 -8.93
N ALA A 141 -8.91 3.21 -8.17
CA ALA A 141 -10.32 3.37 -7.84
C ALA A 141 -10.59 4.68 -7.08
N PHE A 142 -9.72 4.99 -6.11
CA PHE A 142 -9.80 6.22 -5.32
C PHE A 142 -9.54 7.47 -6.19
N MET A 143 -8.47 7.47 -6.98
CA MET A 143 -8.14 8.55 -7.93
C MET A 143 -9.25 8.78 -8.97
N SER A 144 -9.98 7.73 -9.32
CA SER A 144 -11.12 7.76 -10.25
C SER A 144 -12.42 8.29 -9.61
N GLY A 145 -12.38 8.66 -8.32
CA GLY A 145 -13.47 9.34 -7.63
C GLY A 145 -14.34 8.44 -6.75
N ALA A 146 -13.88 7.24 -6.37
CA ALA A 146 -14.53 6.46 -5.33
C ALA A 146 -14.65 7.28 -4.03
N THR A 147 -15.77 7.13 -3.31
CA THR A 147 -15.99 7.82 -2.03
C THR A 147 -15.23 7.16 -0.88
N CYS A 148 -14.99 5.86 -0.99
CA CYS A 148 -14.26 5.05 -0.03
C CYS A 148 -13.74 3.82 -0.76
N VAL A 149 -12.50 3.42 -0.45
CA VAL A 149 -11.90 2.19 -0.96
C VAL A 149 -11.34 1.40 0.21
N LEU A 150 -11.80 0.15 0.35
CA LEU A 150 -11.28 -0.83 1.29
C LEU A 150 -10.36 -1.78 0.52
N ALA A 151 -9.08 -1.76 0.82
CA ALA A 151 -8.10 -2.69 0.28
C ALA A 151 -7.90 -3.86 1.25
N ASN A 152 -8.09 -5.09 0.78
CA ASN A 152 -7.95 -6.28 1.59
C ASN A 152 -7.05 -7.29 0.87
N ASP A 153 -5.97 -7.70 1.52
CA ASP A 153 -5.11 -8.79 1.08
C ASP A 153 -4.79 -9.74 2.24
N ILE A 154 -4.36 -10.95 1.90
CA ILE A 154 -3.81 -11.87 2.87
C ILE A 154 -2.32 -11.55 3.04
N ASP A 155 -1.93 -11.05 4.22
CA ASP A 155 -0.52 -11.00 4.58
C ASP A 155 -0.17 -12.35 5.23
N PRO A 156 0.63 -13.23 4.59
CA PRO A 156 1.10 -14.44 5.24
C PRO A 156 2.18 -14.03 6.26
N GLY A 157 1.75 -13.47 7.39
CA GLY A 157 2.60 -13.02 8.49
C GLY A 157 3.29 -14.14 9.27
N LYS A 158 3.63 -15.27 8.63
CA LYS A 158 4.53 -16.25 9.21
C LYS A 158 5.96 -15.90 8.80
N GLN A 159 6.61 -15.14 9.67
CA GLN A 159 8.07 -15.18 9.77
C GLN A 159 8.44 -16.66 9.96
N LYS A 160 9.27 -17.19 9.06
CA LYS A 160 9.85 -18.53 9.21
C LYS A 160 10.79 -18.56 10.42
#